data_AF-A0A3N2INS6-F1
#
_entry.id   AF-A0A3N2INS6-F1
#
_cell.length_a   1.000
_cell.length_b   1.000
_cell.length_c   1.000
_cell.angle_alpha   90.00
_cell.angle_beta   90.00
_cell.angle_gamma   90.00
#
_symmetry.space_group_name_H-M   'P 1'
#
loop_
_entity.id
_entity.type
_entity.pdbx_description
1 polymer ?
#
loop_
_entity_poly.entity_id
_entity_poly.type
_entity_poly.pdbx_seq_one_letter_code
_entity_poly.pdbx_strand_id
1 'polypeptide(L)'
;MTTRWAPAKKDVLRELATEILHNYSRGRAFVAVDGPEGAGQGALADDLADALREVGHPAFRASLDSFAVPREGGALDAPAEPELDGALFRRVLIEPFRLGGSTGWVPAAYDRAARRAVEPTWVTGPADALLLVDGSGLNDPSLAGLWNYSVWVTRDAEKGDLRGRATAVVDNADAEHPRRVFDDAC
;
A
#
# COMPACT_ATOMS: atom_id res chain seq x y z
N MET A 1 -20.18 18.97 27.56
CA MET A 1 -20.03 17.76 26.72
C MET A 1 -19.60 18.22 25.34
N THR A 2 -18.30 18.22 25.07
CA THR A 2 -17.74 18.62 23.78
C THR A 2 -17.74 17.38 22.89
N THR A 3 -18.64 17.30 21.92
CA THR A 3 -18.61 16.25 20.91
C THR A 3 -17.38 16.48 20.03
N ARG A 4 -16.32 15.69 20.24
CA ARG A 4 -15.16 15.64 19.35
C ARG A 4 -15.65 15.01 18.03
N TRP A 5 -15.93 15.84 17.04
CA TRP A 5 -16.30 15.38 15.69
C TRP A 5 -15.14 14.54 15.14
N ALA A 6 -15.43 13.29 14.73
CA ALA A 6 -14.51 12.46 13.98
C ALA A 6 -14.82 12.63 12.49
N PRO A 7 -13.82 12.91 11.63
CA PRO A 7 -14.03 12.97 10.20
C PRO A 7 -14.54 11.61 9.71
N ALA A 8 -15.42 11.61 8.70
CA ALA A 8 -15.82 10.38 8.06
C ALA A 8 -14.60 9.79 7.33
N LYS A 9 -14.48 8.45 7.27
CA LYS A 9 -13.44 7.75 6.51
C LYS A 9 -13.18 8.33 5.12
N LYS A 10 -14.26 8.67 4.39
CA LYS A 10 -14.20 9.25 3.06
C LYS A 10 -13.47 10.60 3.00
N ASP A 11 -13.54 11.40 4.06
CA ASP A 11 -12.89 12.72 4.08
C ASP A 11 -11.37 12.55 4.20
N VAL A 12 -10.91 11.67 5.09
CA VAL A 12 -9.48 11.34 5.22
C VAL A 12 -8.90 10.76 3.92
N LEU A 13 -9.63 9.85 3.28
CA LEU A 13 -9.22 9.29 1.99
C LEU A 13 -9.16 10.33 0.88
N ARG A 14 -10.14 11.25 0.84
CA ARG A 14 -10.16 12.34 -0.15
C ARG A 14 -9.02 13.33 0.08
N GLU A 15 -8.68 13.62 1.33
CA GLU A 15 -7.52 14.45 1.68
C GLU A 15 -6.21 13.81 1.20
N LEU A 16 -6.00 12.51 1.48
CA LEU A 16 -4.83 11.77 0.99
C LEU A 16 -4.79 11.74 -0.55
N ALA A 17 -5.91 11.45 -1.20
CA ALA A 17 -6.01 11.45 -2.65
C ALA A 17 -5.67 12.83 -3.25
N THR A 18 -6.20 13.91 -2.65
CA THR A 18 -5.91 15.29 -3.09
C THR A 18 -4.42 15.59 -2.99
N GLU A 19 -3.78 15.21 -1.90
CA GLU A 19 -2.34 15.42 -1.71
C GLU A 19 -1.48 14.59 -2.66
N ILE A 20 -1.82 13.31 -2.85
CA ILE A 20 -1.11 12.45 -3.79
C ILE A 20 -1.19 13.04 -5.20
N LEU A 21 -2.38 13.45 -5.65
CA LEU A 21 -2.59 14.02 -6.98
C LEU A 21 -1.96 15.41 -7.15
N HIS A 22 -1.85 16.18 -6.08
CA HIS A 22 -1.14 17.45 -6.12
C HIS A 22 0.33 17.27 -6.54
N ASN A 23 0.98 16.19 -6.06
CA ASN A 23 2.40 15.94 -6.32
C ASN A 23 2.64 14.98 -7.48
N TYR A 24 1.72 14.04 -7.73
CA TYR A 24 1.94 12.87 -8.58
C TYR A 24 0.79 12.59 -9.57
N SER A 25 0.12 13.63 -10.08
CA SER A 25 -0.94 13.49 -11.11
C SER A 25 -0.42 13.25 -12.53
N ARG A 26 0.90 13.20 -12.73
CA ARG A 26 1.54 13.04 -14.04
C ARG A 26 2.57 11.93 -13.99
N GLY A 27 2.60 11.11 -15.04
CA GLY A 27 3.49 9.96 -15.11
C GLY A 27 3.08 8.85 -14.16
N ARG A 28 3.79 7.72 -14.23
CA ARG A 28 3.58 6.60 -13.33
C ARG A 28 4.17 6.91 -11.97
N ALA A 29 3.39 6.70 -10.91
CA ALA A 29 3.88 6.84 -9.55
C ALA A 29 3.45 5.67 -8.66
N PHE A 30 4.30 5.38 -7.68
CA PHE A 30 4.08 4.34 -6.68
C PHE A 30 3.71 4.95 -5.33
N VAL A 31 2.70 4.37 -4.69
CA VAL A 31 2.25 4.73 -3.36
C VAL A 31 2.39 3.51 -2.45
N ALA A 32 3.20 3.60 -1.40
CA ALA A 32 3.28 2.58 -0.37
C ALA A 32 2.20 2.81 0.70
N VAL A 33 1.53 1.75 1.13
CA VAL A 33 0.65 1.73 2.30
C VAL A 33 1.23 0.70 3.27
N ASP A 34 2.09 1.18 4.15
CA ASP A 34 2.90 0.37 5.06
C ASP A 34 2.35 0.43 6.49
N GLY A 35 2.79 -0.46 7.35
CA GLY A 35 2.45 -0.45 8.77
C GLY A 35 2.80 -1.76 9.47
N PRO A 36 2.51 -1.88 10.78
CA PRO A 36 2.57 -3.15 11.47
C PRO A 36 1.59 -4.17 10.89
N GLU A 37 1.90 -5.46 10.94
CA GLU A 37 0.98 -6.51 10.50
C GLU A 37 -0.36 -6.40 11.25
N GLY A 38 -1.47 -6.47 10.52
CA GLY A 38 -2.82 -6.34 11.08
C GLY A 38 -3.27 -4.89 11.38
N ALA A 39 -2.52 -3.87 10.96
CA ALA A 39 -2.94 -2.47 11.10
C ALA A 39 -4.04 -2.05 10.11
N GLY A 40 -4.30 -2.85 9.07
CA GLY A 40 -5.35 -2.62 8.09
C GLY A 40 -4.88 -1.93 6.80
N GLN A 41 -3.60 -2.08 6.45
CA GLN A 41 -2.98 -1.52 5.26
C GLN A 41 -3.73 -1.85 3.98
N GLY A 42 -4.07 -3.13 3.78
CA GLY A 42 -4.76 -3.59 2.57
C GLY A 42 -6.13 -2.93 2.38
N ALA A 43 -6.95 -2.91 3.43
CA ALA A 43 -8.27 -2.26 3.39
C ALA A 43 -8.16 -0.76 3.13
N LEU A 44 -7.27 -0.06 3.85
CA LEU A 44 -7.04 1.37 3.62
C LEU A 44 -6.56 1.65 2.19
N ALA A 45 -5.69 0.81 1.65
CA ALA A 45 -5.17 0.96 0.30
C ALA A 45 -6.25 0.71 -0.77
N ASP A 46 -7.16 -0.24 -0.54
CA ASP A 46 -8.32 -0.46 -1.40
C ASP A 46 -9.23 0.77 -1.39
N ASP A 47 -9.58 1.27 -0.20
CA ASP A 47 -10.42 2.45 -0.05
C ASP A 47 -9.78 3.72 -0.66
N LEU A 48 -8.45 3.87 -0.55
CA LEU A 48 -7.72 4.99 -1.15
C LEU A 48 -7.67 4.89 -2.67
N ALA A 49 -7.49 3.68 -3.22
CA ALA A 49 -7.56 3.48 -4.67
C ALA A 49 -8.96 3.80 -5.21
N ASP A 50 -10.01 3.45 -4.48
CA ASP A 50 -11.38 3.81 -4.85
C ASP A 50 -11.60 5.31 -4.79
N ALA A 51 -11.13 6.01 -3.76
CA ALA A 51 -11.19 7.46 -3.68
C ALA A 51 -10.46 8.16 -4.85
N LEU A 52 -9.31 7.63 -5.28
CA LEU A 52 -8.58 8.13 -6.44
C LEU A 52 -9.36 7.90 -7.75
N ARG A 53 -10.01 6.74 -7.91
CA ARG A 53 -10.85 6.43 -9.08
C ARG A 53 -12.12 7.27 -9.11
N GLU A 54 -12.73 7.55 -7.96
CA GLU A 54 -13.92 8.40 -7.85
C GLU A 54 -13.67 9.82 -8.39
N VAL A 55 -12.45 10.34 -8.25
CA VAL A 55 -12.04 11.64 -8.82
C VAL A 55 -11.48 11.52 -10.26
N GLY A 56 -11.62 10.35 -10.88
CA GLY A 56 -11.25 10.10 -12.28
C GLY A 56 -9.77 9.76 -12.50
N HIS A 57 -8.99 9.49 -11.45
CA HIS A 57 -7.58 9.16 -11.60
C HIS A 57 -7.34 7.64 -11.62
N PRO A 58 -6.58 7.11 -12.60
CA PRO A 58 -6.35 5.66 -12.72
C PRO A 58 -5.50 5.12 -11.57
N ALA A 59 -6.10 4.35 -10.67
CA ALA A 59 -5.41 3.71 -9.55
C ALA A 59 -5.47 2.18 -9.64
N PHE A 60 -4.36 1.51 -9.33
CA PHE A 60 -4.20 0.06 -9.35
C PHE A 60 -3.69 -0.44 -8.00
N ARG A 61 -3.95 -1.71 -7.70
CA ARG A 61 -3.63 -2.34 -6.42
C ARG A 61 -2.69 -3.52 -6.60
N ALA A 62 -1.79 -3.69 -5.65
CA ALA A 62 -0.99 -4.89 -5.42
C ALA A 62 -0.70 -4.99 -3.93
N SER A 63 -0.44 -6.21 -3.43
CA SER A 63 -0.01 -6.45 -2.06
C SER A 63 1.33 -7.17 -2.07
N LEU A 64 2.24 -6.86 -1.13
CA LEU A 64 3.50 -7.61 -0.98
C LEU A 64 3.25 -9.11 -0.78
N ASP A 65 2.17 -9.46 -0.08
CA ASP A 65 1.78 -10.84 0.19
C ASP A 65 1.50 -11.65 -1.09
N SER A 66 1.22 -10.96 -2.21
CA SER A 66 0.98 -11.58 -3.51
C SER A 66 2.24 -11.94 -4.28
N PHE A 67 3.43 -11.71 -3.71
CA PHE A 67 4.73 -12.02 -4.32
C PHE A 67 5.60 -12.88 -3.40
N ALA A 68 4.97 -13.62 -2.50
CA ALA A 68 5.68 -14.53 -1.62
C ALA A 68 6.02 -15.85 -2.33
N VAL A 69 7.08 -16.50 -1.88
CA VAL A 69 7.46 -17.86 -2.26
C VAL A 69 7.41 -18.78 -1.04
N PRO A 70 6.92 -20.03 -1.18
CA PRO A 70 6.99 -20.99 -0.11
C PRO A 70 8.44 -21.17 0.35
N ARG A 71 8.67 -21.06 1.65
CA ARG A 71 9.98 -21.35 2.23
C ARG A 71 10.13 -22.86 2.42
N GLU A 72 11.26 -23.41 1.99
CA GLU A 72 11.63 -24.78 2.34
C GLU A 72 11.95 -24.87 3.85
N GLY A 73 11.44 -25.93 4.49
CA GLY A 73 11.65 -26.17 5.92
C GLY A 73 10.57 -25.55 6.80
N GLY A 74 9.68 -26.39 7.30
CA GLY A 74 8.68 -26.13 8.34
C GLY A 74 8.31 -27.45 8.99
N ALA A 75 7.68 -27.42 10.16
CA ALA A 75 7.15 -28.66 10.74
C ALA A 75 5.93 -29.14 9.94
N LEU A 76 5.63 -30.45 9.96
CA LEU A 76 4.50 -31.01 9.22
C LEU A 76 3.18 -30.30 9.54
N ASP A 77 3.00 -29.91 10.81
CA ASP A 77 1.79 -29.25 11.33
C ASP A 77 1.93 -27.71 11.43
N ALA A 78 3.11 -27.18 11.10
CA ALA A 78 3.40 -25.75 11.10
C ALA A 78 4.32 -25.42 9.92
N PRO A 79 3.77 -25.33 8.70
CA PRO A 79 4.54 -24.98 7.52
C PRO A 79 5.16 -23.60 7.70
N ALA A 80 6.38 -23.41 7.21
CA ALA A 80 7.04 -22.12 7.34
C ALA A 80 6.27 -21.02 6.62
N GLU A 81 6.30 -19.82 7.19
CA GLU A 81 5.71 -18.65 6.56
C GLU A 81 6.42 -18.35 5.23
N PRO A 82 5.66 -18.08 4.16
CA PRO A 82 6.24 -17.74 2.87
C PRO A 82 6.97 -16.39 2.98
N GLU A 83 8.08 -16.27 2.26
CA GLU A 83 8.92 -15.07 2.27
C GLU A 83 8.72 -14.30 0.96
N LEU A 84 8.88 -12.97 0.99
CA LEU A 84 8.81 -12.14 -0.20
C LEU A 84 9.88 -12.56 -1.22
N ASP A 85 9.47 -12.91 -2.44
CA ASP A 85 10.37 -12.99 -3.59
C ASP A 85 10.57 -11.58 -4.16
N GLY A 86 11.56 -10.89 -3.61
CA GLY A 86 11.89 -9.53 -4.01
C GLY A 86 12.37 -9.39 -5.46
N ALA A 87 12.86 -10.46 -6.07
CA ALA A 87 13.28 -10.48 -7.47
C ALA A 87 12.05 -10.61 -8.39
N LEU A 88 11.12 -11.52 -8.07
CA LEU A 88 9.84 -11.64 -8.75
C LEU A 88 9.06 -10.33 -8.65
N PHE A 89 8.89 -9.79 -7.43
CA PHE A 89 8.22 -8.53 -7.16
C PHE A 89 8.73 -7.39 -8.06
N ARG A 90 10.06 -7.22 -8.14
CA ARG A 90 10.65 -6.17 -9.00
C ARG A 90 10.42 -6.43 -10.47
N ARG A 91 10.70 -7.65 -10.93
CA ARG A 91 10.67 -8.05 -12.35
C ARG A 91 9.28 -7.96 -12.96
N VAL A 92 8.23 -8.36 -12.24
CA VAL A 92 6.88 -8.49 -12.81
C VAL A 92 5.94 -7.34 -12.46
N LEU A 93 6.22 -6.59 -11.40
CA LEU A 93 5.39 -5.47 -10.97
C LEU A 93 6.12 -4.13 -11.14
N ILE A 94 7.23 -3.91 -10.42
CA ILE A 94 7.85 -2.59 -10.28
C ILE A 94 8.49 -2.11 -11.60
N GLU A 95 9.36 -2.93 -12.18
CA GLU A 95 10.07 -2.59 -13.41
C GLU A 95 9.11 -2.32 -14.59
N PRO A 96 8.15 -3.21 -14.92
CA PRO A 96 7.23 -2.96 -16.02
C PRO A 96 6.29 -1.78 -15.78
N PHE A 97 5.80 -1.59 -14.54
CA PHE A 97 4.96 -0.42 -14.24
C PHE A 97 5.73 0.89 -14.44
N ARG A 98 7.00 0.94 -14.03
CA ARG A 98 7.86 2.12 -14.17
C ARG A 98 8.15 2.48 -15.63
N LEU A 99 8.25 1.50 -16.52
CA LEU A 99 8.47 1.73 -17.96
C LEU A 99 7.31 2.51 -18.61
N GLY A 100 6.09 2.38 -18.09
CA GLY A 100 4.91 3.06 -18.63
C GLY A 100 4.54 2.59 -20.05
N GLY A 101 3.84 3.47 -20.79
CA GLY A 101 3.32 3.14 -22.12
C GLY A 101 2.32 1.98 -22.09
N SER A 102 2.41 1.07 -23.07
CA SER A 102 1.59 -0.15 -23.15
C SER A 102 2.19 -1.34 -22.41
N THR A 103 3.21 -1.13 -21.56
CA THR A 103 3.85 -2.20 -20.80
C THR A 103 2.86 -2.79 -19.80
N GLY A 104 2.70 -4.11 -19.83
CA GLY A 104 1.88 -4.84 -18.86
C GLY A 104 2.68 -5.20 -17.62
N TRP A 105 2.03 -5.21 -16.46
CA TRP A 105 2.58 -5.69 -15.19
C TRP A 105 1.64 -6.72 -14.56
N VAL A 106 2.14 -7.45 -13.56
CA VAL A 106 1.40 -8.51 -12.85
C VAL A 106 1.20 -8.07 -11.38
N PRO A 107 -0.03 -7.79 -10.95
CA PRO A 107 -0.33 -7.32 -9.59
C PRO A 107 -0.34 -8.43 -8.53
N ALA A 108 -0.42 -9.70 -8.94
CA ALA A 108 -0.38 -10.85 -8.05
C ALA A 108 0.17 -12.10 -8.75
N ALA A 109 1.05 -12.82 -8.07
CA ALA A 109 1.64 -14.09 -8.51
C ALA A 109 1.48 -15.22 -7.48
N TYR A 110 1.06 -14.90 -6.25
CA TYR A 110 0.83 -15.82 -5.16
C TYR A 110 -0.49 -15.51 -4.42
N ASP A 111 -1.19 -16.54 -3.97
CA ASP A 111 -2.33 -16.46 -3.05
C ASP A 111 -1.85 -16.97 -1.69
N ARG A 112 -1.68 -16.06 -0.74
CA ARG A 112 -1.17 -16.38 0.60
C ARG A 112 -2.16 -17.21 1.42
N ALA A 113 -3.46 -17.02 1.24
CA ALA A 113 -4.49 -17.78 1.96
C ALA A 113 -4.57 -19.23 1.45
N ALA A 114 -4.54 -19.42 0.13
CA ALA A 114 -4.52 -20.74 -0.48
C ALA A 114 -3.11 -21.38 -0.53
N ARG A 115 -2.07 -20.62 -0.15
CA ARG A 115 -0.66 -21.01 -0.13
C ARG A 115 -0.18 -21.62 -1.45
N ARG A 116 -0.50 -20.96 -2.56
CA ARG A 116 -0.14 -21.43 -3.91
C ARG A 116 0.12 -20.28 -4.86
N ALA A 117 0.91 -20.56 -5.89
CA ALA A 117 1.02 -19.66 -7.03
C ALA A 117 -0.36 -19.43 -7.69
N VAL A 118 -0.56 -18.23 -8.20
CA VAL A 118 -1.70 -17.89 -9.06
C VAL A 118 -1.22 -17.72 -10.49
N GLU A 119 -2.12 -18.01 -11.43
CA GLU A 119 -1.84 -17.74 -12.84
C GLU A 119 -1.66 -16.23 -13.05
N PRO A 120 -0.53 -15.76 -13.61
CA PRO A 120 -0.27 -14.35 -13.80
C PRO A 120 -1.33 -13.69 -14.68
N THR A 121 -2.01 -12.68 -14.13
CA THR A 121 -2.91 -11.82 -14.90
C THR A 121 -2.18 -10.53 -15.26
N TRP A 122 -1.94 -10.32 -16.55
CA TRP A 122 -1.27 -9.12 -17.05
C TRP A 122 -2.26 -7.96 -17.14
N VAL A 123 -1.88 -6.83 -16.54
CA VAL A 123 -2.67 -5.59 -16.53
C VAL A 123 -1.88 -4.49 -17.22
N THR A 124 -2.56 -3.66 -18.00
CA THR A 124 -2.00 -2.43 -18.59
C THR A 124 -2.75 -1.21 -18.06
N GLY A 125 -2.24 -0.01 -18.32
CA GLY A 125 -2.93 1.21 -17.91
C GLY A 125 -2.40 2.47 -18.61
N PRO A 126 -3.00 3.62 -18.31
CA PRO A 126 -2.63 4.90 -18.91
C PRO A 126 -1.32 5.44 -18.34
N ALA A 127 -0.71 6.42 -19.01
CA ALA A 127 0.62 6.92 -18.68
C ALA A 127 0.72 7.62 -17.30
N ASP A 128 -0.41 8.00 -16.71
CA ASP A 128 -0.55 8.70 -15.44
C ASP A 128 -1.04 7.81 -14.30
N ALA A 129 -1.06 6.49 -14.46
CA ALA A 129 -1.63 5.64 -13.42
C ALA A 129 -0.79 5.62 -12.13
N LEU A 130 -1.48 5.46 -11.01
CA LEU A 130 -0.93 5.19 -9.69
C LEU A 130 -0.99 3.71 -9.36
N LEU A 131 0.07 3.17 -8.75
CA LEU A 131 0.09 1.83 -8.17
C LEU A 131 0.22 1.94 -6.65
N LEU A 132 -0.82 1.52 -5.94
CA LEU A 132 -0.84 1.44 -4.49
C LEU A 132 -0.43 0.02 -4.08
N VAL A 133 0.69 -0.07 -3.36
CA VAL A 133 1.21 -1.33 -2.81
C VAL A 133 1.03 -1.33 -1.31
N ASP A 134 0.32 -2.32 -0.77
CA ASP A 134 0.19 -2.53 0.68
C ASP A 134 1.08 -3.66 1.19
N GLY A 135 1.39 -3.61 2.48
CA GLY A 135 2.14 -4.66 3.18
C GLY A 135 2.77 -4.15 4.46
N SER A 136 3.60 -5.00 5.06
CA SER A 136 4.48 -4.63 6.18
C SER A 136 5.92 -4.62 5.69
N GLY A 137 6.71 -3.60 6.07
CA GLY A 137 8.13 -3.48 5.69
C GLY A 137 8.35 -2.81 4.34
N LEU A 138 7.34 -2.12 3.79
CA LEU A 138 7.50 -1.36 2.54
C LEU A 138 8.50 -0.21 2.68
N ASN A 139 8.59 0.42 3.87
CA ASN A 139 9.56 1.49 4.14
C ASN A 139 10.93 0.96 4.61
N ASP A 140 11.17 -0.35 4.57
CA ASP A 140 12.51 -0.88 4.82
C ASP A 140 13.50 -0.37 3.77
N PRO A 141 14.80 -0.18 4.11
CA PRO A 141 15.78 0.42 3.20
C PRO A 141 15.89 -0.24 1.81
N SER A 142 15.55 -1.53 1.71
CA SER A 142 15.57 -2.27 0.45
C SER A 142 14.46 -1.88 -0.53
N LEU A 143 13.36 -1.28 -0.02
CA LEU A 143 12.15 -0.93 -0.77
C LEU A 143 11.82 0.56 -0.70
N ALA A 144 12.24 1.28 0.34
CA ALA A 144 11.90 2.68 0.57
C ALA A 144 12.19 3.61 -0.63
N GLY A 145 13.26 3.33 -1.39
CA GLY A 145 13.63 4.10 -2.57
C GLY A 145 12.72 3.90 -3.80
N LEU A 146 11.71 3.03 -3.72
CA LEU A 146 10.79 2.76 -4.83
C LEU A 146 9.58 3.72 -4.85
N TRP A 147 9.22 4.29 -3.70
CA TRP A 147 7.93 4.95 -3.49
C TRP A 147 8.01 6.45 -3.75
N ASN A 148 7.01 6.99 -4.45
CA ASN A 148 6.83 8.43 -4.59
C ASN A 148 6.12 9.01 -3.36
N TYR A 149 5.19 8.25 -2.81
CA TYR A 149 4.44 8.61 -1.61
C TYR A 149 4.34 7.40 -0.69
N SER A 150 4.41 7.60 0.61
CA SER A 150 4.13 6.54 1.58
C SER A 150 3.12 6.97 2.64
N VAL A 151 2.26 6.03 3.00
CA VAL A 151 1.29 6.12 4.09
C VAL A 151 1.70 5.08 5.14
N TRP A 152 1.89 5.51 6.38
CA TRP A 152 2.06 4.61 7.52
C TRP A 152 0.73 4.42 8.25
N VAL A 153 0.23 3.20 8.28
CA VAL A 153 -1.00 2.80 8.97
C VAL A 153 -0.64 2.21 10.32
N THR A 154 -1.27 2.70 11.38
CA THR A 154 -1.06 2.20 12.75
C THR A 154 -2.40 2.10 13.47
N ARG A 155 -2.46 1.35 14.57
CA ARG A 155 -3.63 1.34 15.48
C ARG A 155 -3.29 1.92 16.86
N ASP A 156 -2.08 2.44 17.01
CA ASP A 156 -1.53 2.99 18.26
C ASP A 156 -0.67 4.21 17.94
N ALA A 157 -1.27 5.23 17.32
CA ALA A 157 -0.56 6.43 16.89
C ALA A 157 0.01 7.28 18.04
N GLU A 158 -0.52 7.12 19.25
CA GLU A 158 -0.05 7.83 20.44
C GLU A 158 1.30 7.28 20.96
N LYS A 159 1.73 6.11 20.48
CA LYS A 159 2.97 5.44 20.94
C LYS A 159 4.02 5.36 19.82
N GLY A 160 4.67 6.48 19.53
CA GLY A 160 5.93 6.43 18.79
C GLY A 160 6.31 7.73 18.12
N ASP A 161 7.60 7.86 17.81
CA ASP A 161 8.07 8.80 16.81
C ASP A 161 7.64 8.27 15.43
N LEU A 162 6.56 8.85 14.91
CA LEU A 162 6.02 8.52 13.59
C LEU A 162 6.62 9.43 12.50
N ARG A 163 7.33 10.50 12.90
CA ARG A 163 8.07 11.36 11.98
C ARG A 163 9.24 10.57 11.40
N GLY A 164 9.35 10.59 10.08
CA GLY A 164 10.36 9.83 9.34
C GLY A 164 9.93 8.42 8.91
N ARG A 165 8.75 7.92 9.32
CA ARG A 165 8.24 6.63 8.82
C ARG A 165 7.63 6.73 7.43
N ALA A 166 6.90 7.80 7.16
CA ALA A 166 6.17 7.99 5.90
C ALA A 166 5.81 9.45 5.65
N THR A 167 5.34 9.75 4.43
CA THR A 167 4.81 11.09 4.07
C THR A 167 3.53 11.41 4.84
N ALA A 168 2.66 10.43 5.04
CA ALA A 168 1.45 10.56 5.85
C ALA A 168 1.32 9.42 6.85
N VAL A 169 0.65 9.70 7.95
CA VAL A 169 0.36 8.74 9.02
C VAL A 169 -1.14 8.67 9.23
N VAL A 170 -1.68 7.45 9.27
CA VAL A 170 -3.09 7.17 9.49
C VAL A 170 -3.24 6.29 10.72
N ASP A 171 -3.94 6.80 11.72
CA ASP A 171 -4.44 6.02 12.84
C ASP A 171 -5.74 5.32 12.42
N ASN A 172 -5.67 4.00 12.37
CA ASN A 172 -6.71 3.07 11.98
C ASN A 172 -7.17 2.21 13.17
N ALA A 173 -7.11 2.75 14.39
CA ALA A 173 -7.66 2.09 15.58
C ALA A 173 -9.16 1.75 15.40
N ASP A 174 -9.91 2.67 14.80
CA ASP A 174 -11.28 2.48 14.28
C ASP A 174 -11.26 2.56 12.74
N ALA A 175 -11.49 1.43 12.08
CA ALA A 175 -11.42 1.32 10.62
C ALA A 175 -12.53 2.06 9.87
N GLU A 176 -13.63 2.39 10.56
CA GLU A 176 -14.74 3.18 10.00
C GLU A 176 -14.52 4.68 10.18
N HIS A 177 -13.61 5.07 11.08
CA HIS A 177 -13.24 6.45 11.34
C HIS A 177 -11.71 6.59 11.45
N PRO A 178 -10.94 6.24 10.40
CA PRO A 178 -9.51 6.44 10.41
C PRO A 178 -9.21 7.93 10.54
N ARG A 179 -8.10 8.26 11.18
CA ARG A 179 -7.71 9.65 11.45
C ARG A 179 -6.33 9.91 10.90
N ARG A 180 -6.18 11.03 10.21
CA ARG A 180 -4.86 11.51 9.84
C ARG A 180 -4.17 12.07 11.06
N VAL A 181 -2.94 11.64 11.30
CA VAL A 181 -2.13 12.10 12.41
C VAL A 181 -1.14 13.11 11.86
N PHE A 182 -1.29 14.35 12.30
CA PHE A 182 -0.32 15.41 12.08
C PHE A 182 0.43 15.55 13.39
N ASP A 183 1.71 15.18 13.37
CA ASP A 183 2.54 15.43 14.53
C ASP A 183 2.89 16.93 14.50
N ASP A 184 2.19 17.74 15.29
CA ASP A 184 2.38 19.19 15.38
C ASP A 184 3.72 19.49 16.05
N ALA A 185 4.81 19.57 15.27
CA ALA A 185 5.97 20.34 15.73
C ALA A 185 5.75 21.79 15.34
N CYS A 186 5.30 22.56 16.33
CA CYS A 186 5.75 23.94 16.50
C CYS A 186 7.27 23.95 16.76
#